data_AF-A0A521XXQ8-F1
#
_entry.id   AF-A0A521XXQ8-F1
#
_cell.length_a   1.000
_cell.length_b   1.000
_cell.length_c   1.000
_cell.angle_alpha   90.00
_cell.angle_beta   90.00
_cell.angle_gamma   90.00
#
_symmetry.space_group_name_H-M   'P 1'
#
loop_
_entity.id
_entity.type
_entity.pdbx_description
1 polymer ?
#
loop_
_entity_poly.entity_id
_entity_poly.type
_entity_poly.pdbx_seq_one_letter_code
_entity_poly.pdbx_strand_id
1 'polypeptide(L)'
;MPLDPKLAGEGADWIAEMLSDELESFIPAELCDLVMEAEQKVREDTGDQRMPHDEMAKRLMVIFEADPDIPTQQGAVSEYLVREILNWEDEFLTMAGAPRNVRR
;
A
#
# COMPACT_ATOMS: atom_id res chain seq x y z
N MET A 1 14.40 3.16 7.89
CA MET A 1 14.05 3.71 9.21
C MET A 1 12.55 3.57 9.29
N PRO A 2 11.98 2.93 10.32
CA PRO A 2 10.52 2.82 10.41
C PRO A 2 9.94 4.24 10.39
N LEU A 3 8.93 4.46 9.56
CA LEU A 3 8.21 5.74 9.53
C LEU A 3 7.64 6.03 10.93
N ASP A 4 7.65 7.31 11.32
CA ASP A 4 6.95 7.75 12.51
C ASP A 4 5.47 7.33 12.38
N PRO A 5 4.85 6.66 13.38
CA PRO A 5 3.46 6.22 13.29
C PRO A 5 2.47 7.34 12.95
N LYS A 6 2.76 8.58 13.36
CA LYS A 6 1.95 9.76 12.98
C LYS A 6 2.07 10.08 11.49
N LEU A 7 3.27 9.96 10.95
CA LEU A 7 3.55 10.19 9.53
C LEU A 7 2.98 9.07 8.66
N ALA A 8 2.96 7.82 9.16
CA ALA A 8 2.29 6.71 8.49
C ALA A 8 0.77 6.94 8.37
N GLY A 9 0.11 7.34 9.47
CA GLY A 9 -1.32 7.68 9.44
C GLY A 9 -1.65 8.86 8.51
N GLU A 10 -0.86 9.94 8.57
CA GLU A 10 -1.00 11.07 7.64
C GLU A 10 -0.79 10.64 6.17
N GLY A 11 0.10 9.67 5.92
CA GLY A 11 0.31 9.08 4.61
C GLY A 11 -0.89 8.28 4.12
N ALA A 12 -1.48 7.44 4.98
CA ALA A 12 -2.66 6.66 4.64
C ALA A 12 -3.87 7.55 4.29
N ASP A 13 -4.11 8.60 5.08
CA ASP A 13 -5.16 9.59 4.82
C ASP A 13 -4.93 10.28 3.47
N TRP A 14 -3.70 10.74 3.21
CA TRP A 14 -3.36 11.43 1.97
C TRP A 14 -3.47 10.52 0.74
N ILE A 15 -2.99 9.28 0.81
CA ILE A 15 -3.09 8.31 -0.29
C ILE A 15 -4.55 7.99 -0.59
N ALA A 16 -5.38 7.82 0.44
CA ALA A 16 -6.81 7.60 0.28
C ALA A 16 -7.52 8.77 -0.40
N GLU A 17 -7.17 10.01 -0.06
CA GLU A 17 -7.67 11.21 -0.75
C GLU A 17 -7.28 11.21 -2.23
N MET A 18 -6.01 10.97 -2.55
CA MET A 18 -5.52 10.97 -3.94
C MET A 18 -6.19 9.88 -4.79
N LEU A 19 -6.29 8.67 -4.27
CA LEU A 19 -6.94 7.56 -4.98
C LEU A 19 -8.45 7.75 -5.11
N SER A 20 -9.09 8.35 -4.11
CA SER A 20 -10.52 8.59 -4.17
C SER A 20 -10.89 9.59 -5.27
N ASP A 21 -10.05 10.62 -5.45
CA ASP A 21 -10.19 11.58 -6.55
C ASP A 21 -9.87 10.94 -7.90
N GLU A 22 -8.78 10.17 -8.00
CA GLU A 22 -8.35 9.53 -9.27
C GLU A 22 -9.34 8.47 -9.77
N LEU A 23 -9.90 7.66 -8.87
CA LEU A 23 -10.80 6.55 -9.21
C LEU A 23 -12.28 6.92 -9.17
N GLU A 24 -12.61 8.18 -8.85
CA GLU A 24 -13.97 8.67 -8.62
C GLU A 24 -14.78 7.75 -7.67
N SER A 25 -14.11 7.20 -6.66
CA SER A 25 -14.66 6.20 -5.73
C SER A 25 -14.20 6.47 -4.32
N PHE A 26 -14.94 6.01 -3.31
CA PHE A 26 -14.49 6.11 -1.93
C PHE A 26 -13.43 5.03 -1.63
N ILE A 27 -12.24 5.46 -1.23
CA ILE A 27 -11.16 4.59 -0.73
C ILE A 27 -10.95 4.89 0.76
N PRO A 28 -11.13 3.90 1.66
CA PRO A 28 -10.91 4.11 3.10
C PRO A 28 -9.42 4.18 3.42
N ALA A 29 -9.02 5.14 4.28
CA ALA A 29 -7.64 5.28 4.75
C ALA A 29 -7.15 4.02 5.47
N GLU A 30 -8.03 3.29 6.14
CA GLU A 30 -7.72 2.03 6.80
C GLU A 30 -7.24 0.94 5.82
N LEU A 31 -7.70 0.97 4.56
CA LEU A 31 -7.18 0.06 3.54
C LEU A 31 -5.76 0.46 3.11
N CYS A 32 -5.48 1.75 2.99
CA CYS A 32 -4.15 2.26 2.67
C CYS A 32 -3.16 1.89 3.78
N ASP A 33 -3.54 2.12 5.04
CA ASP A 33 -2.74 1.75 6.21
C ASP A 33 -2.44 0.25 6.24
N LEU A 34 -3.47 -0.60 6.05
CA LEU A 34 -3.32 -2.05 5.98
C LEU A 34 -2.33 -2.49 4.88
N VAL A 35 -2.39 -1.87 3.70
CA VAL A 35 -1.48 -2.16 2.58
C VAL A 35 -0.05 -1.76 2.95
N MET A 36 0.15 -0.57 3.52
CA MET A 36 1.47 -0.07 3.92
C MET A 36 2.10 -0.96 5.01
N GLU A 37 1.33 -1.34 6.03
CA GLU A 37 1.79 -2.24 7.10
C GLU A 37 2.17 -3.62 6.55
N ALA A 38 1.30 -4.19 5.70
CA ALA A 38 1.54 -5.50 5.10
C ALA A 38 2.74 -5.48 4.14
N GLU A 39 2.92 -4.39 3.37
CA GLU A 39 4.05 -4.18 2.50
C GLU A 39 5.38 -4.17 3.27
N GLN A 40 5.45 -3.34 4.32
CA GLN A 40 6.63 -3.22 5.17
C GLN A 40 7.03 -4.60 5.73
N LYS A 41 6.04 -5.37 6.22
CA LYS A 41 6.26 -6.72 6.72
C LYS A 41 6.80 -7.68 5.65
N VAL A 42 6.24 -7.66 4.44
CA VAL A 42 6.74 -8.51 3.34
C VAL A 42 8.18 -8.15 2.97
N ARG A 43 8.55 -6.86 2.95
CA ARG A 43 9.94 -6.44 2.69
C ARG A 43 10.90 -6.88 3.79
N GLU A 44 10.47 -6.86 5.04
CA GLU A 44 11.25 -7.35 6.18
C GLU A 44 11.44 -8.87 6.11
N ASP A 45 10.36 -9.62 5.90
CA ASP A 45 10.38 -11.09 5.87
C ASP A 45 11.20 -11.64 4.69
N THR A 46 11.16 -10.97 3.54
CA THR A 46 11.92 -11.39 2.35
C THR A 46 13.34 -10.81 2.28
N GLY A 47 13.63 -9.77 3.06
CA GLY A 47 14.85 -8.98 2.95
C GLY A 47 14.95 -8.17 1.65
N ASP A 48 13.87 -8.07 0.88
CA ASP A 48 13.86 -7.41 -0.43
C ASP A 48 13.22 -6.02 -0.38
N GLN A 49 14.03 -5.06 0.07
CA GLN A 49 13.63 -3.65 0.17
C GLN A 49 13.36 -2.98 -1.18
N ARG A 50 13.65 -3.65 -2.30
CA ARG A 50 13.50 -3.11 -3.66
C ARG A 50 12.51 -3.91 -4.51
N MET A 51 11.70 -4.75 -3.88
CA MET A 51 10.68 -5.55 -4.55
C MET A 51 9.76 -4.65 -5.42
N PRO A 52 9.56 -4.98 -6.70
CA PRO A 52 8.64 -4.27 -7.59
C PRO A 52 7.20 -4.25 -7.07
N HIS A 53 6.44 -3.20 -7.37
CA HIS A 53 5.04 -3.09 -6.95
C HIS A 53 4.16 -4.19 -7.55
N ASP A 54 4.40 -4.63 -8.79
CA ASP A 54 3.66 -5.74 -9.38
C ASP A 54 3.89 -7.06 -8.62
N GLU A 55 5.10 -7.30 -8.11
CA GLU A 55 5.39 -8.49 -7.30
C GLU A 55 4.80 -8.34 -5.89
N MET A 56 4.94 -7.16 -5.30
CA MET A 56 4.42 -6.86 -3.97
C MET A 56 2.90 -6.99 -3.94
N ALA A 57 2.19 -6.37 -4.88
CA ALA A 57 0.73 -6.42 -4.98
C ALA A 57 0.20 -7.86 -5.06
N LYS A 58 0.85 -8.73 -5.85
CA LYS A 58 0.49 -10.16 -5.91
C LYS A 58 0.67 -10.87 -4.58
N ARG A 59 1.76 -10.60 -3.87
CA ARG A 59 2.01 -11.20 -2.55
C ARG A 59 1.01 -10.71 -1.52
N LEU A 60 0.72 -9.41 -1.51
CA LEU A 60 -0.27 -8.81 -0.63
C LEU A 60 -1.67 -9.36 -0.89
N MET A 61 -2.05 -9.55 -2.16
CA MET A 61 -3.33 -10.17 -2.51
C MET A 61 -3.44 -11.60 -1.97
N VAL A 62 -2.37 -12.41 -2.05
CA VAL A 62 -2.38 -13.76 -1.45
C VAL A 62 -2.57 -13.71 0.08
N ILE A 63 -1.99 -12.71 0.74
CA ILE A 63 -2.17 -12.49 2.19
C ILE A 63 -3.62 -12.08 2.48
N PHE A 64 -4.16 -11.12 1.73
CA PHE A 64 -5.51 -10.60 1.92
C PHE A 64 -6.60 -11.61 1.55
N GLU A 65 -6.37 -12.48 0.58
CA GLU A 65 -7.29 -13.57 0.24
C GLU A 65 -7.33 -14.67 1.30
N ALA A 66 -6.26 -14.83 2.08
CA ALA A 66 -6.22 -15.75 3.21
C ALA A 66 -6.94 -15.21 4.46
N ASP A 67 -7.20 -13.90 4.49
CA ASP A 67 -7.92 -13.23 5.58
C ASP A 67 -9.41 -13.09 5.24
N PRO A 68 -10.32 -13.78 5.98
CA PRO A 68 -11.75 -13.71 5.70
C PRO A 68 -12.38 -12.35 6.03
N ASP A 69 -11.69 -11.48 6.77
CA ASP A 69 -12.21 -10.16 7.15
C ASP A 69 -11.96 -9.10 6.07
N ILE A 70 -11.14 -9.41 5.06
CA ILE A 70 -10.85 -8.50 3.94
C ILE A 70 -11.73 -8.86 2.73
N PRO A 71 -12.50 -7.92 2.16
CA PRO A 71 -13.48 -8.20 1.11
C PRO A 71 -12.86 -8.35 -0.30
N THR A 72 -11.84 -9.20 -0.44
CA THR A 72 -11.17 -9.50 -1.73
C THR A 72 -12.10 -10.21 -2.71
N GLN A 73 -12.94 -11.13 -2.23
CA GLN A 73 -13.86 -11.95 -3.05
C GLN A 73 -15.00 -11.14 -3.69
N GLN A 74 -15.28 -9.95 -3.17
CA GLN A 74 -16.34 -9.06 -3.69
C GLN A 74 -15.80 -8.07 -4.74
N GLY A 75 -14.48 -8.10 -5.01
CA GLY A 75 -13.81 -7.18 -5.93
C GLY A 75 -13.58 -5.78 -5.37
N ALA A 76 -13.93 -5.54 -4.10
CA ALA A 76 -13.70 -4.25 -3.43
C ALA A 76 -12.20 -3.98 -3.20
N VAL A 77 -11.43 -5.04 -2.94
CA VAL A 77 -9.96 -5.00 -2.91
C VAL A 77 -9.43 -5.85 -4.06
N SER A 78 -8.57 -5.26 -4.90
CA SER A 78 -8.00 -5.90 -6.09
C SER A 78 -6.50 -5.64 -6.19
N GLU A 79 -5.80 -6.50 -6.93
CA GLU A 79 -4.35 -6.32 -7.20
C GLU A 79 -4.06 -4.95 -7.82
N TYR A 80 -4.95 -4.46 -8.69
CA TYR A 80 -4.84 -3.12 -9.28
C TYR A 80 -4.85 -2.04 -8.21
N LEU A 81 -5.87 -2.04 -7.33
CA LEU A 81 -5.99 -1.06 -6.27
C LEU A 81 -4.80 -1.09 -5.31
N VAL A 82 -4.37 -2.30 -4.91
CA VAL A 82 -3.19 -2.47 -4.04
C VAL A 82 -1.95 -1.87 -4.70
N ARG A 83 -1.75 -2.11 -6.00
CA ARG A 83 -0.62 -1.54 -6.73
C ARG A 83 -0.67 -0.01 -6.79
N GLU A 84 -1.84 0.58 -7.01
CA GLU A 84 -1.96 2.03 -7.03
C GLU A 84 -1.70 2.65 -5.64
N ILE A 85 -2.11 1.98 -4.55
CA ILE A 85 -1.73 2.38 -3.19
C ILE A 85 -0.21 2.40 -3.03
N LEU A 86 0.49 1.36 -3.48
CA LEU A 86 1.96 1.30 -3.40
C LEU A 86 2.65 2.41 -4.21
N ASN A 87 2.11 2.74 -5.38
CA ASN A 87 2.62 3.85 -6.20
C ASN A 87 2.46 5.19 -5.47
N TRP A 88 1.29 5.46 -4.90
CA TRP A 88 1.03 6.69 -4.16
C TRP A 88 1.83 6.76 -2.86
N GLU A 89 2.11 5.63 -2.22
CA GLU A 89 3.00 5.57 -1.07
C GLU A 89 4.43 6.01 -1.44
N ASP A 90 4.97 5.58 -2.58
CA ASP A 90 6.28 6.05 -3.06
C ASP A 90 6.31 7.56 -3.31
N GLU A 91 5.23 8.14 -3.85
CA GLU A 91 5.09 9.59 -4.02
C GLU A 91 5.04 10.32 -2.68
N PHE A 92 4.25 9.81 -1.73
CA PHE A 92 4.18 10.34 -0.37
C PHE A 92 5.56 10.35 0.31
N LEU A 93 6.27 9.22 0.25
CA LEU A 93 7.59 9.08 0.85
C LEU A 93 8.62 9.99 0.19
N THR A 94 8.51 10.20 -1.12
CA THR A 94 9.35 11.14 -1.85
C THR A 94 9.12 12.57 -1.34
N MET A 95 7.87 12.99 -1.15
CA MET A 95 7.53 14.30 -0.59
C MET A 95 7.97 14.44 0.87
N ALA A 96 7.88 13.36 1.65
CA ALA A 96 8.31 13.31 3.04
C ALA A 96 9.86 13.27 3.21
N GLY A 97 10.61 13.25 2.10
CA GLY A 97 12.09 13.26 2.12
C GLY A 97 12.72 11.88 2.38
N ALA A 98 11.95 10.79 2.22
CA ALA A 98 12.37 9.41 2.39
C ALA A 98 12.14 8.56 1.12
N PRO A 99 12.61 8.98 -0.07
CA PRO A 99 12.32 8.27 -1.32
C PRO A 99 12.82 6.83 -1.28
N ARG A 100 11.97 5.89 -1.74
CA ARG A 100 12.31 4.47 -1.89
C ARG A 100 12.88 4.19 -3.28
N ASN A 101 13.66 3.11 -3.39
CA ASN A 101 14.23 2.66 -4.65
C ASN A 101 13.64 1.30 -5.04
N VAL A 102 12.41 1.33 -5.52
CA VAL A 102 11.69 0.17 -6.04
C VAL A 102 12.21 -0.19 -7.44
N ARG A 103 12.42 -1.48 -7.71
CA ARG A 103 12.79 -1.96 -9.05
C ARG A 103 11.57 -1.83 -9.98
N ARG A 104 11.80 -1.22 -11.15
CA ARG A 104 10.81 -1.10 -12.23
C ARG A 104 10.83 -2.31 -13.13
#